data_AF-E6PXM6-F1
#
_entry.id   AF-E6PXM6-F1
#
_cell.length_a   1.000
_cell.length_b   1.000
_cell.length_c   1.000
_cell.angle_alpha   90.00
_cell.angle_beta   90.00
_cell.angle_gamma   90.00
#
_symmetry.space_group_name_H-M   'P 1'
#
loop_
_entity.id
_entity.type
_entity.pdbx_description
1 polymer ?
#
loop_
_entity_poly.entity_id
_entity_poly.type
_entity_poly.pdbx_seq_one_letter_code
_entity_poly.pdbx_strand_id
1 'polypeptide(L)'
;MQRLFNDLFQQARPAGLQRKFHYEPSSELIEALRPEYQERLDSNFRHPDSFQLNGYSLAEFKAVYVGLLVLSAIHEYICYPWDKHGQPISESSLVMVKRRFQWISKLSSISGVPENTCNTIVKELTLRPDNRSFTSLCITPFVPLDSRGDTLAVAPQFPLTSAVDENALRQFSYTYPALFSAQNTQKEETMRSQLRAGNPRYKVDFSVPLPDGSTEIDALIEDEATSTVVLAELKWLRKPYKPLERVEREKDLEKGKSQLELIRAYSRAHPVFLLERGKLSRSLSNYEKVHHILLVRDYWHWIEPEDSIAILDFDEFLAQFRGSSSLHDLMTGLLSYRWLPIEGQHFYVDYTATSVNGATIESPLFHDGRR
;
A
#
# COMPACT_ATOMS: atom_id res chain seq x y z
N MET A 1 16.42 -25.15 4.36
CA MET A 1 15.00 -24.94 4.70
C MET A 1 14.20 -26.24 4.75
N GLN A 2 14.07 -27.02 3.65
CA GLN A 2 13.23 -28.23 3.62
C GLN A 2 13.59 -29.31 4.66
N ARG A 3 14.88 -29.48 4.97
CA ARG A 3 15.32 -30.35 6.08
C ARG A 3 14.75 -29.90 7.43
N LEU A 4 14.82 -28.61 7.75
CA LEU A 4 14.34 -28.07 9.04
C LEU A 4 12.82 -28.25 9.19
N PHE A 5 12.09 -28.08 8.10
CA PHE A 5 10.66 -28.37 8.04
C PHE A 5 10.35 -29.85 8.24
N ASN A 6 11.10 -30.75 7.60
CA ASN A 6 10.97 -32.19 7.79
C ASN A 6 11.26 -32.60 9.25
N ASP A 7 12.31 -32.04 9.84
CA ASP A 7 12.69 -32.30 11.24
C ASP A 7 11.56 -31.85 12.19
N LEU A 8 10.98 -30.67 11.96
CA LEU A 8 9.82 -30.19 12.72
C LEU A 8 8.57 -31.06 12.51
N PHE A 9 8.29 -31.45 11.28
CA PHE A 9 7.13 -32.30 10.96
C PHE A 9 7.23 -33.67 11.65
N GLN A 10 8.42 -34.25 11.75
CA GLN A 10 8.62 -35.51 12.48
C GLN A 10 8.38 -35.38 14.00
N GLN A 11 8.61 -34.19 14.55
CA GLN A 11 8.36 -33.86 15.96
C GLN A 11 6.90 -33.48 16.21
N ALA A 12 6.22 -32.90 15.22
CA ALA A 12 4.81 -32.52 15.28
C ALA A 12 3.92 -33.78 15.27
N ARG A 13 3.66 -34.34 16.45
CA ARG A 13 2.73 -35.46 16.61
C ARG A 13 1.35 -34.93 17.03
N PRO A 14 0.23 -35.49 16.52
CA PRO A 14 -1.08 -35.23 17.09
C PRO A 14 -1.09 -35.70 18.54
N ALA A 15 -1.37 -34.80 19.48
CA ALA A 15 -1.34 -35.10 20.91
C ALA A 15 -2.73 -34.93 21.55
N GLY A 16 -3.03 -35.79 22.53
CA GLY A 16 -4.24 -35.75 23.35
C GLY A 16 -5.54 -36.15 22.63
N LEU A 17 -6.66 -36.09 23.36
CA LEU A 17 -8.01 -36.46 22.89
C LEU A 17 -8.49 -35.60 21.70
N GLN A 18 -7.94 -34.40 21.54
CA GLN A 18 -8.32 -33.46 20.49
C GLN A 18 -7.51 -33.59 19.19
N ARG A 19 -6.49 -34.46 19.13
CA ARG A 19 -5.60 -34.65 17.97
C ARG A 19 -4.93 -33.36 17.46
N LYS A 20 -4.71 -32.39 18.35
CA LYS A 20 -4.03 -31.14 18.00
C LYS A 20 -2.53 -31.38 17.84
N PHE A 21 -1.92 -30.75 16.84
CA PHE A 21 -0.47 -30.75 16.71
C PHE A 21 0.16 -29.95 17.83
N HIS A 22 1.14 -30.56 18.49
CA HIS A 22 2.04 -29.86 19.39
C HIS A 22 3.43 -29.83 18.75
N TYR A 23 3.99 -28.64 18.61
CA TYR A 23 5.30 -28.42 18.03
C TYR A 23 5.87 -27.10 18.57
N GLU A 24 7.19 -27.02 18.62
CA GLU A 24 7.92 -25.79 18.95
C GLU A 24 8.96 -25.57 17.85
N PRO A 25 8.84 -24.50 17.04
CA PRO A 25 9.81 -24.25 15.99
C PRO A 25 11.19 -23.94 16.56
N SER A 26 12.24 -24.51 15.97
CA SER A 26 13.62 -24.18 16.34
C SER A 26 13.94 -22.73 15.96
N SER A 27 14.87 -22.10 16.70
CA SER A 27 15.41 -20.79 16.34
C SER A 27 16.01 -20.80 14.92
N GLU A 28 16.68 -21.88 14.54
CA GLU A 28 17.25 -22.06 13.20
C GLU A 28 16.19 -22.00 12.08
N LEU A 29 15.02 -22.62 12.26
CA LEU A 29 13.94 -22.54 11.27
C LEU A 29 13.34 -21.14 11.18
N ILE A 30 13.17 -20.48 12.32
CA ILE A 30 12.66 -19.10 12.38
C ILE A 30 13.61 -18.16 11.64
N GLU A 31 14.91 -18.23 11.93
CA GLU A 31 15.91 -17.40 11.26
C GLU A 31 16.06 -17.72 9.78
N ALA A 32 15.86 -18.99 9.37
CA ALA A 32 15.91 -19.37 7.97
C ALA A 32 14.75 -18.78 7.15
N LEU A 33 13.57 -18.55 7.75
CA LEU A 33 12.39 -18.00 7.09
C LEU A 33 12.30 -16.48 7.13
N ARG A 34 12.94 -15.85 8.14
CA ARG A 34 12.86 -14.41 8.37
C ARG A 34 13.22 -13.57 7.14
N PRO A 35 14.32 -13.83 6.40
CA PRO A 35 14.70 -12.99 5.26
C PRO A 35 13.62 -12.92 4.18
N GLU A 36 12.99 -14.05 3.85
CA GLU A 36 11.93 -14.12 2.83
C GLU A 36 10.73 -13.25 3.19
N TYR A 37 10.25 -13.34 4.43
CA TYR A 37 9.11 -12.53 4.87
C TYR A 37 9.47 -11.07 5.11
N GLN A 38 10.71 -10.79 5.53
CA GLN A 38 11.22 -9.42 5.65
C GLN A 38 11.28 -8.74 4.27
N GLU A 39 11.91 -9.39 3.28
CA GLU A 39 11.99 -8.90 1.90
C GLU A 39 10.60 -8.69 1.29
N ARG A 40 9.67 -9.62 1.55
CA ARG A 40 8.27 -9.48 1.14
C ARG A 40 7.62 -8.22 1.74
N LEU A 41 7.86 -7.90 3.01
CA LEU A 41 7.28 -6.69 3.60
C LEU A 41 7.99 -5.43 3.09
N ASP A 42 9.31 -5.44 3.00
CA ASP A 42 10.09 -4.28 2.57
C ASP A 42 9.80 -3.89 1.11
N SER A 43 9.49 -4.87 0.26
CA SER A 43 9.07 -4.64 -1.12
C SER A 43 7.66 -4.03 -1.24
N ASN A 44 6.76 -4.28 -0.26
CA ASN A 44 5.36 -3.88 -0.33
C ASN A 44 5.06 -2.58 0.44
N PHE A 45 5.74 -2.33 1.56
CA PHE A 45 5.50 -1.14 2.37
C PHE A 45 6.13 0.11 1.74
N ARG A 46 5.25 0.99 1.25
CA ARG A 46 5.64 2.25 0.60
C ARG A 46 5.89 3.41 1.56
N HIS A 47 5.44 3.29 2.81
CA HIS A 47 5.67 4.30 3.84
C HIS A 47 7.04 4.06 4.50
N PRO A 48 7.77 5.12 4.88
CA PRO A 48 9.08 4.98 5.49
C PRO A 48 8.98 4.29 6.85
N ASP A 49 10.02 3.55 7.22
CA ASP A 49 10.12 2.84 8.50
C ASP A 49 10.00 3.76 9.72
N SER A 50 10.35 5.04 9.56
CA SER A 50 10.23 6.08 10.57
C SER A 50 8.79 6.55 10.82
N PHE A 51 7.83 6.16 9.96
CA PHE A 51 6.43 6.53 10.12
C PHE A 51 5.91 6.07 11.47
N GLN A 52 5.29 6.97 12.22
CA GLN A 52 4.87 6.70 13.59
C GLN A 52 3.41 6.21 13.60
N LEU A 53 3.13 5.14 14.31
CA LEU A 53 1.79 4.66 14.56
C LEU A 53 1.38 5.10 15.97
N ASN A 54 0.65 4.26 16.69
CA ASN A 54 0.20 4.56 18.04
C ASN A 54 1.28 4.19 19.07
N GLY A 55 2.34 4.99 19.13
CA GLY A 55 3.43 4.84 20.11
C GLY A 55 4.51 3.83 19.71
N TYR A 56 4.56 3.46 18.43
CA TYR A 56 5.58 2.60 17.83
C TYR A 56 5.76 2.97 16.36
N SER A 57 6.89 2.63 15.77
CA SER A 57 7.23 2.89 14.38
C SER A 57 6.70 1.81 13.42
N LEU A 58 6.63 2.14 12.13
CA LEU A 58 6.31 1.19 11.08
C LEU A 58 7.37 0.08 10.99
N ALA A 59 8.64 0.38 11.26
CA ALA A 59 9.69 -0.64 11.40
C ALA A 59 9.36 -1.68 12.50
N GLU A 60 8.97 -1.23 13.69
CA GLU A 60 8.59 -2.12 14.79
C GLU A 60 7.35 -2.95 14.43
N PHE A 61 6.37 -2.34 13.75
CA PHE A 61 5.22 -3.05 13.21
C PHE A 61 5.63 -4.17 12.26
N LYS A 62 6.45 -3.85 11.25
CA LYS A 62 6.95 -4.81 10.26
C LYS A 62 7.67 -5.97 10.94
N ALA A 63 8.59 -5.69 11.86
CA ALA A 63 9.35 -6.71 12.56
C ALA A 63 8.44 -7.69 13.33
N VAL A 64 7.41 -7.18 14.03
CA VAL A 64 6.42 -8.02 14.71
C VAL A 64 5.57 -8.82 13.72
N TYR A 65 5.15 -8.20 12.61
CA TYR A 65 4.33 -8.85 11.60
C TYR A 65 5.12 -9.94 10.84
N VAL A 66 6.41 -9.75 10.57
CA VAL A 66 7.31 -10.80 10.06
C VAL A 66 7.31 -12.00 11.00
N GLY A 67 7.40 -11.76 12.32
CA GLY A 67 7.30 -12.84 13.31
C GLY A 67 5.97 -13.60 13.23
N LEU A 68 4.85 -12.88 13.02
CA LEU A 68 3.54 -13.50 12.80
C LEU A 68 3.50 -14.33 11.50
N LEU A 69 4.05 -13.80 10.40
CA LEU A 69 4.11 -14.49 9.11
C LEU A 69 4.94 -15.78 9.20
N VAL A 70 6.12 -15.72 9.84
CA VAL A 70 6.97 -16.89 10.07
C VAL A 70 6.21 -17.96 10.86
N LEU A 71 5.54 -17.60 11.96
CA LEU A 71 4.76 -18.55 12.76
C LEU A 71 3.59 -19.15 11.97
N SER A 72 2.88 -18.31 11.20
CA SER A 72 1.79 -18.76 10.33
C SER A 72 2.28 -19.71 9.25
N ALA A 73 3.38 -19.41 8.59
CA ALA A 73 3.96 -20.23 7.53
C ALA A 73 4.38 -21.61 8.04
N ILE A 74 5.03 -21.63 9.21
CA ILE A 74 5.41 -22.88 9.87
C ILE A 74 4.18 -23.71 10.20
N HIS A 75 3.13 -23.07 10.74
CA HIS A 75 1.90 -23.76 11.08
C HIS A 75 1.18 -24.29 9.83
N GLU A 76 1.10 -23.51 8.76
CA GLU A 76 0.46 -23.90 7.51
C GLU A 76 1.18 -25.09 6.88
N TYR A 77 2.53 -25.10 6.87
CA TYR A 77 3.32 -26.23 6.39
C TYR A 77 3.02 -27.52 7.15
N ILE A 78 2.88 -27.45 8.48
CA ILE A 78 2.57 -28.64 9.31
C ILE A 78 1.15 -29.14 9.08
N CYS A 79 0.18 -28.24 8.92
CA CYS A 79 -1.22 -28.60 8.79
C CYS A 79 -1.64 -28.98 7.37
N TYR A 80 -0.92 -28.51 6.35
CA TYR A 80 -1.16 -28.78 4.94
C TYR A 80 0.11 -29.28 4.24
N PRO A 81 0.51 -30.55 4.44
CA PRO A 81 1.57 -31.16 3.65
C PRO A 81 1.08 -31.37 2.21
N TRP A 82 1.29 -30.37 1.36
CA TRP A 82 0.87 -30.36 -0.05
C TRP A 82 1.48 -31.49 -0.89
N ASP A 83 2.54 -32.13 -0.39
CA ASP A 83 3.33 -33.16 -1.08
C ASP A 83 2.88 -34.60 -0.79
N LYS A 84 1.93 -34.82 0.13
CA LYS A 84 1.52 -36.18 0.55
C LYS A 84 0.03 -36.43 0.35
N HIS A 85 -0.31 -36.99 -0.82
CA HIS A 85 -1.65 -37.49 -1.10
C HIS A 85 -2.15 -38.44 0.01
N GLY A 86 -3.37 -38.19 0.51
CA GLY A 86 -4.06 -39.06 1.45
C GLY A 86 -3.77 -38.82 2.93
N GLN A 87 -2.95 -37.83 3.31
CA GLN A 87 -2.84 -37.45 4.71
C GLN A 87 -4.06 -36.63 5.17
N PRO A 88 -4.71 -37.00 6.29
CA PRO A 88 -5.86 -36.25 6.79
C PRO A 88 -5.38 -34.88 7.31
N ILE A 89 -6.08 -33.82 6.88
CA ILE A 89 -5.92 -32.48 7.42
C ILE A 89 -6.31 -32.53 8.91
N SER A 90 -5.46 -32.02 9.79
CA SER A 90 -5.81 -31.91 11.21
C SER A 90 -6.74 -30.70 11.40
N GLU A 91 -8.04 -30.91 11.19
CA GLU A 91 -9.08 -29.88 11.32
C GLU A 91 -9.01 -29.15 12.66
N SER A 92 -8.72 -29.88 13.74
CA SER A 92 -8.58 -29.33 15.09
C SER A 92 -7.34 -28.46 15.29
N SER A 93 -6.37 -28.53 14.36
CA SER A 93 -5.14 -27.75 14.40
C SER A 93 -5.15 -26.54 13.48
N LEU A 94 -6.08 -26.42 12.52
CA LEU A 94 -6.09 -25.37 11.49
C LEU A 94 -6.01 -23.92 11.99
N VAL A 95 -6.31 -23.71 13.26
CA VAL A 95 -6.25 -22.41 13.93
C VAL A 95 -5.24 -22.48 15.07
N MET A 96 -4.31 -21.54 15.07
CA MET A 96 -3.37 -21.35 16.17
C MET A 96 -4.09 -20.69 17.34
N VAL A 97 -4.21 -21.39 18.47
CA VAL A 97 -4.83 -20.87 19.69
C VAL A 97 -3.78 -20.77 20.80
N LYS A 98 -3.54 -19.57 21.32
CA LYS A 98 -2.61 -19.33 22.44
C LYS A 98 -3.17 -18.26 23.36
N ARG A 99 -2.68 -18.22 24.60
CA ARG A 99 -2.93 -17.08 25.48
C ARG A 99 -2.21 -15.84 24.94
N ARG A 100 -2.79 -14.67 25.17
CA ARG A 100 -2.28 -13.37 24.70
C ARG A 100 -0.82 -13.15 25.11
N PHE A 101 -0.46 -13.44 26.37
CA PHE A 101 0.92 -13.31 26.84
C PHE A 101 1.90 -14.22 26.07
N GLN A 102 1.45 -15.41 25.64
CA GLN A 102 2.29 -16.33 24.86
C GLN A 102 2.52 -15.80 23.45
N TRP A 103 1.49 -15.20 22.82
CA TRP A 103 1.65 -14.49 21.56
C TRP A 103 2.66 -13.35 21.68
N ILE A 104 2.49 -12.49 22.68
CA ILE A 104 3.36 -11.33 22.92
C ILE A 104 4.81 -11.78 23.13
N SER A 105 5.04 -12.75 24.02
CA SER A 105 6.39 -13.21 24.34
C SER A 105 7.06 -13.87 23.14
N LYS A 106 6.33 -14.70 22.38
CA LYS A 106 6.87 -15.35 21.18
C LYS A 106 7.17 -14.33 20.08
N LEU A 107 6.27 -13.38 19.83
CA LEU A 107 6.48 -12.34 18.83
C LEU A 107 7.65 -11.43 19.20
N SER A 108 7.74 -11.01 20.46
CA SER A 108 8.87 -10.23 21.00
C SER A 108 10.20 -10.96 20.81
N SER A 109 10.24 -12.25 21.16
CA SER A 109 11.44 -13.09 20.99
C SER A 109 11.85 -13.23 19.52
N ILE A 110 10.91 -13.24 18.58
CA ILE A 110 11.22 -13.35 17.16
C ILE A 110 11.60 -11.98 16.59
N SER A 111 10.82 -10.94 16.85
CA SER A 111 11.01 -9.63 16.24
C SER A 111 12.14 -8.80 16.85
N GLY A 112 12.54 -9.11 18.10
CA GLY A 112 13.43 -8.26 18.90
C GLY A 112 12.74 -7.00 19.43
N VAL A 113 11.44 -6.82 19.19
CA VAL A 113 10.66 -5.65 19.63
C VAL A 113 10.17 -5.88 21.07
N PRO A 114 10.29 -4.89 21.98
CA PRO A 114 9.89 -5.06 23.38
C PRO A 114 8.45 -5.57 23.56
N GLU A 115 8.22 -6.39 24.60
CA GLU A 115 6.91 -7.00 24.86
C GLU A 115 5.78 -5.97 25.00
N ASN A 116 6.05 -4.79 25.56
CA ASN A 116 5.07 -3.71 25.66
C ASN A 116 4.62 -3.21 24.29
N THR A 117 5.57 -3.01 23.37
CA THR A 117 5.28 -2.61 21.98
C THR A 117 4.55 -3.73 21.24
N CYS A 118 5.00 -4.99 21.39
CA CYS A 118 4.32 -6.16 20.85
C CYS A 118 2.87 -6.27 21.36
N ASN A 119 2.61 -5.98 22.63
CA ASN A 119 1.27 -5.98 23.19
C ASN A 119 0.37 -4.92 22.54
N THR A 120 0.89 -3.71 22.30
CA THR A 120 0.16 -2.65 21.59
C THR A 120 -0.18 -3.08 20.17
N ILE A 121 0.80 -3.61 19.42
CA ILE A 121 0.58 -4.10 18.05
C ILE A 121 -0.45 -5.24 18.03
N VAL A 122 -0.31 -6.25 18.89
CA VAL A 122 -1.27 -7.35 18.99
C VAL A 122 -2.67 -6.82 19.34
N LYS A 123 -2.79 -5.81 20.22
CA LYS A 123 -4.09 -5.19 20.57
C LYS A 123 -4.75 -4.52 19.37
N GLU A 124 -3.98 -3.92 18.48
CA GLU A 124 -4.48 -3.25 17.28
C GLU A 124 -4.84 -4.23 16.17
N LEU A 125 -4.11 -5.34 16.07
CA LEU A 125 -4.38 -6.47 15.20
C LEU A 125 -5.46 -7.42 15.74
N THR A 126 -5.99 -7.17 16.95
CA THR A 126 -7.09 -7.97 17.53
C THR A 126 -8.43 -7.47 17.03
N LEU A 127 -9.23 -8.38 16.49
CA LEU A 127 -10.60 -8.14 16.05
C LEU A 127 -11.43 -7.63 17.23
N ARG A 128 -12.17 -6.55 16.99
CA ARG A 128 -13.11 -5.94 17.94
C ARG A 128 -14.52 -6.07 17.38
N PRO A 129 -15.30 -7.09 17.77
CA PRO A 129 -16.62 -7.35 17.19
C PRO A 129 -17.60 -6.19 17.36
N ASP A 130 -17.41 -5.37 18.39
CA ASP A 130 -18.15 -4.14 18.66
C ASP A 130 -17.82 -3.01 17.66
N ASN A 131 -16.61 -3.02 17.08
CA ASN A 131 -16.21 -2.09 16.05
C ASN A 131 -16.61 -2.60 14.67
N ARG A 132 -17.80 -2.20 14.21
CA ARG A 132 -18.38 -2.56 12.90
C ARG A 132 -17.53 -2.13 11.70
N SER A 133 -16.46 -1.36 11.91
CA SER A 133 -15.61 -0.86 10.83
C SER A 133 -14.79 -1.97 10.17
N PHE A 134 -14.34 -3.01 10.90
CA PHE A 134 -13.54 -4.09 10.33
C PHE A 134 -13.84 -5.45 10.96
N THR A 135 -14.40 -6.35 10.15
CA THR A 135 -14.55 -7.77 10.49
C THR A 135 -13.62 -8.67 9.67
N SER A 136 -12.72 -8.08 8.86
CA SER A 136 -11.80 -8.85 8.02
C SER A 136 -10.60 -9.35 8.83
N LEU A 137 -10.40 -10.66 8.80
CA LEU A 137 -9.26 -11.33 9.42
C LEU A 137 -7.94 -11.03 8.70
N CYS A 138 -7.96 -10.51 7.47
CA CYS A 138 -6.77 -10.00 6.80
C CYS A 138 -6.27 -8.67 7.40
N ILE A 139 -7.12 -7.94 8.13
CA ILE A 139 -6.78 -6.67 8.78
C ILE A 139 -6.51 -6.90 10.27
N THR A 140 -7.40 -7.63 10.95
CA THR A 140 -7.27 -7.97 12.37
C THR A 140 -7.20 -9.49 12.53
N PRO A 141 -6.02 -10.11 12.33
CA PRO A 141 -5.87 -11.57 12.30
C PRO A 141 -6.06 -12.25 13.65
N PHE A 142 -5.95 -11.53 14.77
CA PHE A 142 -6.18 -12.11 16.11
C PHE A 142 -7.66 -12.05 16.47
N VAL A 143 -8.28 -13.21 16.67
CA VAL A 143 -9.68 -13.33 17.09
C VAL A 143 -9.75 -13.65 18.59
N PRO A 144 -10.37 -12.81 19.43
CA PRO A 144 -10.58 -13.14 20.83
C PRO A 144 -11.58 -14.30 20.96
N LEU A 145 -11.21 -15.33 21.73
CA LEU A 145 -12.08 -16.49 22.01
C LEU A 145 -12.81 -16.39 23.35
N ASP A 146 -12.48 -15.38 24.16
CA ASP A 146 -13.10 -15.11 25.45
C ASP A 146 -13.37 -13.60 25.60
N SER A 147 -14.25 -13.25 26.53
CA SER A 147 -14.67 -11.86 26.76
C SER A 147 -13.57 -10.96 27.30
N ARG A 148 -12.49 -11.53 27.86
CA ARG A 148 -11.34 -10.78 28.37
C ARG A 148 -10.27 -10.56 27.31
N GLY A 149 -10.34 -11.27 26.17
CA GLY A 149 -9.31 -11.27 25.14
C GLY A 149 -8.01 -11.94 25.61
N ASP A 150 -8.08 -12.82 26.60
CA ASP A 150 -6.93 -13.54 27.16
C ASP A 150 -6.46 -14.66 26.23
N THR A 151 -7.38 -15.23 25.45
CA THR A 151 -7.12 -16.30 24.48
C THR A 151 -7.38 -15.77 23.07
N LEU A 152 -6.36 -15.87 22.21
CA LEU A 152 -6.43 -15.39 20.84
C LEU A 152 -6.23 -16.54 19.86
N ALA A 153 -7.09 -16.58 18.86
CA ALA A 153 -7.00 -17.45 17.69
C ALA A 153 -6.40 -16.68 16.50
N VAL A 154 -5.55 -17.36 15.71
CA VAL A 154 -5.08 -16.89 14.41
C VAL A 154 -5.23 -18.03 13.41
N ALA A 155 -5.93 -17.76 12.31
CA ALA A 155 -5.98 -18.66 11.16
C ALA A 155 -4.87 -18.23 10.18
N PRO A 156 -3.82 -19.05 9.95
CA PRO A 156 -2.58 -18.66 9.26
C PRO A 156 -2.78 -18.07 7.85
N GLN A 157 -3.78 -18.56 7.12
CA GLN A 157 -4.05 -18.13 5.75
C GLN A 157 -4.30 -16.62 5.66
N PHE A 158 -4.95 -16.01 6.66
CA PHE A 158 -5.30 -14.59 6.60
C PHE A 158 -4.10 -13.65 6.68
N PRO A 159 -3.19 -13.75 7.67
CA PRO A 159 -1.98 -12.94 7.65
C PRO A 159 -1.10 -13.26 6.43
N LEU A 160 -1.01 -14.53 6.01
CA LEU A 160 -0.17 -14.94 4.88
C LEU A 160 -0.65 -14.40 3.52
N THR A 161 -1.95 -14.18 3.34
CA THR A 161 -2.52 -13.56 2.13
C THR A 161 -2.89 -12.09 2.31
N SER A 162 -2.49 -11.46 3.41
CA SER A 162 -2.86 -10.07 3.69
C SER A 162 -2.04 -9.07 2.86
N ALA A 163 -2.71 -8.01 2.40
CA ALA A 163 -2.07 -6.76 1.97
C ALA A 163 -1.76 -5.91 3.22
N VAL A 164 -0.79 -6.35 4.00
CA VAL A 164 -0.54 -5.82 5.35
C VAL A 164 -0.17 -4.33 5.36
N ASP A 165 0.49 -3.82 4.32
CA ASP A 165 0.86 -2.41 4.18
C ASP A 165 -0.37 -1.50 4.17
N GLU A 166 -1.34 -1.86 3.34
CA GLU A 166 -2.63 -1.18 3.24
C GLU A 166 -3.45 -1.38 4.52
N ASN A 167 -3.42 -2.60 5.08
CA ASN A 167 -4.27 -2.96 6.21
C ASN A 167 -3.81 -2.33 7.53
N ALA A 168 -2.51 -2.21 7.78
CA ALA A 168 -1.96 -1.57 8.97
C ALA A 168 -2.34 -0.08 9.03
N LEU A 169 -2.11 0.64 7.94
CA LEU A 169 -2.46 2.06 7.84
C LEU A 169 -3.97 2.27 7.82
N ARG A 170 -4.73 1.34 7.23
CA ARG A 170 -6.19 1.36 7.30
C ARG A 170 -6.65 1.26 8.74
N GLN A 171 -6.24 0.22 9.47
CA GLN A 171 -6.60 0.03 10.88
C GLN A 171 -6.21 1.25 11.72
N PHE A 172 -5.01 1.80 11.49
CA PHE A 172 -4.53 2.99 12.18
C PHE A 172 -5.40 4.23 11.89
N SER A 173 -5.73 4.50 10.63
CA SER A 173 -6.57 5.65 10.24
C SER A 173 -7.96 5.66 10.87
N TYR A 174 -8.54 4.48 11.09
CA TYR A 174 -9.85 4.35 11.70
C TYR A 174 -9.83 4.39 13.21
N THR A 175 -8.80 3.78 13.80
CA THR A 175 -8.68 3.71 15.27
C THR A 175 -8.18 5.03 15.84
N TYR A 176 -7.33 5.75 15.10
CA TYR A 176 -6.65 6.96 15.54
C TYR A 176 -6.71 8.07 14.47
N PRO A 177 -7.92 8.56 14.09
CA PRO A 177 -8.07 9.50 12.99
C PRO A 177 -7.31 10.82 13.19
N ALA A 178 -7.20 11.30 14.43
CA ALA A 178 -6.44 12.51 14.75
C ALA A 178 -4.93 12.34 14.52
N LEU A 179 -4.36 11.21 14.96
CA LEU A 179 -2.94 10.90 14.74
C LEU A 179 -2.65 10.67 13.25
N PHE A 180 -3.55 9.96 12.56
CA PHE A 180 -3.42 9.72 11.13
C PHE A 180 -3.49 11.00 10.31
N SER A 181 -4.43 11.90 10.63
CA SER A 181 -4.57 13.19 9.96
C SER A 181 -3.32 14.05 10.14
N ALA A 182 -2.76 14.13 11.36
CA ALA A 182 -1.53 14.85 11.64
C ALA A 182 -0.32 14.32 10.86
N GLN A 183 -0.34 13.04 10.47
CA GLN A 183 0.73 12.42 9.68
C GLN A 183 0.48 12.40 8.17
N ASN A 184 -0.70 12.82 7.71
CA ASN A 184 -1.01 12.85 6.28
C ASN A 184 -0.10 13.81 5.51
N THR A 185 0.49 14.80 6.19
CA THR A 185 1.54 15.70 5.67
C THR A 185 2.81 14.98 5.22
N GLN A 186 3.10 13.80 5.76
CA GLN A 186 4.31 13.03 5.41
C GLN A 186 4.23 12.40 4.01
N LYS A 187 3.02 12.14 3.50
CA LYS A 187 2.84 11.51 2.18
C LYS A 187 3.30 12.43 1.06
N GLU A 188 2.83 13.67 1.09
CA GLU A 188 3.18 14.68 0.11
C GLU A 188 4.68 14.98 0.14
N GLU A 189 5.28 15.15 1.34
CA GLU A 189 6.74 15.34 1.45
C GLU A 189 7.54 14.13 0.95
N THR A 190 7.01 12.91 1.13
CA THR A 190 7.63 11.70 0.56
C THR A 190 7.63 11.74 -0.97
N MET A 191 6.50 12.11 -1.60
CA MET A 191 6.42 12.27 -3.05
C MET A 191 7.36 13.37 -3.54
N ARG A 192 7.41 14.52 -2.86
CA ARG A 192 8.33 15.63 -3.18
C ARG A 192 9.78 15.19 -3.07
N SER A 193 10.14 14.46 -2.01
CA SER A 193 11.50 13.92 -1.83
C SER A 193 11.89 12.95 -2.94
N GLN A 194 10.97 12.11 -3.40
CA GLN A 194 11.20 11.18 -4.51
C GLN A 194 11.37 11.91 -5.86
N LEU A 195 10.59 12.96 -6.12
CA LEU A 195 10.77 13.81 -7.31
C LEU A 195 12.12 14.55 -7.26
N ARG A 196 12.46 15.12 -6.10
CA ARG A 196 13.72 15.86 -5.87
C ARG A 196 14.95 14.98 -6.11
N ALA A 197 14.91 13.73 -5.65
CA ALA A 197 15.98 12.76 -5.87
C ALA A 197 15.89 12.06 -7.24
N GLY A 198 14.79 12.22 -7.97
CA GLY A 198 14.48 11.44 -9.16
C GLY A 198 15.37 11.80 -10.34
N ASN A 199 15.53 13.09 -10.65
CA ASN A 199 16.34 13.53 -11.77
C ASN A 199 16.95 14.92 -11.50
N PRO A 200 18.26 15.02 -11.22
CA PRO A 200 18.90 16.29 -10.88
C PRO A 200 19.10 17.23 -12.07
N ARG A 201 18.79 16.78 -13.30
CA ARG A 201 18.92 17.59 -14.52
C ARG A 201 17.89 18.71 -14.58
N TYR A 202 16.69 18.43 -14.11
CA TYR A 202 15.58 19.37 -14.17
C TYR A 202 15.59 20.25 -12.92
N LYS A 203 15.22 21.52 -13.10
CA LYS A 203 14.97 22.39 -11.96
C LYS A 203 13.60 22.03 -11.40
N VAL A 204 13.57 21.66 -10.11
CA VAL A 204 12.33 21.28 -9.42
C VAL A 204 12.13 22.16 -8.20
N ASP A 205 11.00 22.87 -8.18
CA ASP A 205 10.52 23.66 -7.05
C ASP A 205 9.26 23.01 -6.47
N PHE A 206 9.01 23.21 -5.18
CA PHE A 206 7.87 22.64 -4.46
C PHE A 206 7.15 23.71 -3.64
N SER A 207 5.86 23.49 -3.38
CA SER A 207 5.03 24.36 -2.53
C SER A 207 5.11 25.83 -2.96
N VAL A 208 4.75 26.11 -4.21
CA VAL A 208 4.77 27.48 -4.74
C VAL A 208 3.37 28.08 -4.59
N PRO A 209 3.09 28.89 -3.54
CA PRO A 209 1.77 29.45 -3.35
C PRO A 209 1.44 30.44 -4.45
N LEU A 210 0.20 30.45 -4.94
CA LEU A 210 -0.25 31.51 -5.83
C LEU A 210 -0.32 32.84 -5.06
N PRO A 211 0.07 33.98 -5.66
CA PRO A 211 0.05 35.28 -4.97
C PRO A 211 -1.33 35.72 -4.47
N ASP A 212 -2.41 35.21 -5.05
CA ASP A 212 -3.79 35.50 -4.60
C ASP A 212 -4.26 34.61 -3.43
N GLY A 213 -3.44 33.65 -3.01
CA GLY A 213 -3.75 32.72 -1.92
C GLY A 213 -4.81 31.68 -2.24
N SER A 214 -5.20 31.52 -3.51
CA SER A 214 -6.27 30.60 -3.91
C SER A 214 -5.87 29.12 -3.79
N THR A 215 -4.63 28.80 -4.14
CA THR A 215 -4.00 27.47 -3.98
C THR A 215 -2.48 27.61 -4.04
N GLU A 216 -1.75 26.50 -3.92
CA GLU A 216 -0.34 26.38 -4.26
C GLU A 216 -0.11 25.36 -5.37
N ILE A 217 1.05 25.42 -6.03
CA ILE A 217 1.57 24.41 -6.95
C ILE A 217 2.41 23.45 -6.12
N ASP A 218 2.02 22.17 -6.06
CA ASP A 218 2.75 21.18 -5.26
C ASP A 218 4.16 20.90 -5.79
N ALA A 219 4.31 20.78 -7.12
CA ALA A 219 5.59 20.60 -7.79
C ALA A 219 5.64 21.37 -9.13
N LEU A 220 6.72 22.10 -9.34
CA LEU A 220 7.04 22.83 -10.57
C LEU A 220 8.33 22.26 -11.14
N ILE A 221 8.29 21.76 -12.38
CA ILE A 221 9.44 21.16 -13.06
C ILE A 221 9.73 21.96 -14.33
N GLU A 222 10.97 22.42 -14.48
CA GLU A 222 11.44 23.18 -15.63
C GLU A 222 12.54 22.44 -16.39
N ASP A 223 12.37 22.36 -17.72
CA ASP A 223 13.39 21.97 -18.68
C ASP A 223 13.58 23.08 -19.71
N GLU A 224 14.64 23.86 -19.55
CA GLU A 224 14.98 24.93 -20.48
C GLU A 224 15.42 24.44 -21.85
N ALA A 225 16.02 23.24 -21.92
CA ALA A 225 16.55 22.68 -23.16
C ALA A 225 15.44 22.34 -24.14
N THR A 226 14.29 21.87 -23.64
CA THR A 226 13.11 21.55 -24.46
C THR A 226 12.00 22.59 -24.34
N SER A 227 12.27 23.75 -23.73
CA SER A 227 11.27 24.82 -23.53
C SER A 227 9.97 24.29 -22.91
N THR A 228 10.09 23.44 -21.88
CA THR A 228 8.98 22.70 -21.28
C THR A 228 8.86 22.98 -19.78
N VAL A 229 7.64 23.23 -19.32
CA VAL A 229 7.29 23.37 -17.89
C VAL A 229 6.15 22.42 -17.55
N VAL A 230 6.25 21.79 -16.38
CA VAL A 230 5.19 20.98 -15.78
C VAL A 230 4.79 21.60 -14.45
N LEU A 231 3.50 21.95 -14.32
CA LEU A 231 2.88 22.35 -13.07
C LEU A 231 2.05 21.17 -12.58
N ALA A 232 2.37 20.64 -11.40
CA ALA A 232 1.77 19.42 -10.89
C ALA A 232 1.15 19.60 -9.52
N GLU A 233 -0.02 19.00 -9.34
CA GLU A 233 -0.62 18.71 -8.04
C GLU A 233 -0.35 17.25 -7.66
N LEU A 234 -0.05 17.00 -6.39
CA LEU A 234 0.30 15.68 -5.87
C LEU A 234 -0.85 15.14 -5.02
N LYS A 235 -1.30 13.92 -5.31
CA LYS A 235 -2.30 13.22 -4.47
C LYS A 235 -1.84 11.81 -4.15
N TRP A 236 -1.75 11.49 -2.86
CA TRP A 236 -1.55 10.11 -2.40
C TRP A 236 -2.82 9.58 -1.75
N LEU A 237 -3.63 8.88 -2.52
CA LEU A 237 -4.96 8.45 -2.11
C LEU A 237 -4.99 6.95 -1.85
N ARG A 238 -5.23 6.57 -0.59
CA ARG A 238 -5.38 5.15 -0.24
C ARG A 238 -6.51 4.50 -1.05
N LYS A 239 -6.27 3.27 -1.52
CA LYS A 239 -7.29 2.44 -2.16
C LYS A 239 -8.51 2.26 -1.24
N PRO A 240 -9.72 2.62 -1.71
CA PRO A 240 -10.94 2.50 -0.91
C PRO A 240 -11.28 1.01 -0.72
N TYR A 241 -11.64 0.64 0.50
CA TYR A 241 -12.13 -0.71 0.79
C TYR A 241 -13.65 -0.80 0.79
N LYS A 242 -14.33 0.34 1.00
CA LYS A 242 -15.81 0.43 1.08
C LYS A 242 -16.34 1.43 0.05
N PRO A 243 -17.60 1.26 -0.42
CA PRO A 243 -18.23 2.22 -1.32
C PRO A 243 -18.21 3.66 -0.80
N LEU A 244 -18.40 3.88 0.50
CA LEU A 244 -18.35 5.23 1.08
C LEU A 244 -16.93 5.83 1.05
N GLU A 245 -15.89 5.02 1.29
CA GLU A 245 -14.49 5.48 1.14
C GLU A 245 -14.22 5.91 -0.30
N ARG A 246 -14.80 5.20 -1.27
CA ARG A 246 -14.65 5.52 -2.70
C ARG A 246 -15.15 6.93 -3.02
N VAL A 247 -16.35 7.28 -2.54
CA VAL A 247 -16.94 8.62 -2.73
C VAL A 247 -16.06 9.70 -2.10
N GLU A 248 -15.47 9.46 -0.93
CA GLU A 248 -14.55 10.41 -0.31
C GLU A 248 -13.26 10.58 -1.12
N ARG A 249 -12.65 9.48 -1.59
CA ARG A 249 -11.44 9.55 -2.41
C ARG A 249 -11.69 10.24 -3.75
N GLU A 250 -12.85 10.04 -4.35
CA GLU A 250 -13.24 10.72 -5.59
C GLU A 250 -13.36 12.23 -5.38
N LYS A 251 -13.91 12.69 -4.24
CA LYS A 251 -13.91 14.12 -3.88
C LYS A 251 -12.50 14.70 -3.72
N ASP A 252 -11.55 13.92 -3.16
CA ASP A 252 -10.16 14.37 -3.01
C ASP A 252 -9.45 14.52 -4.38
N LEU A 253 -9.77 13.65 -5.35
CA LEU A 253 -9.30 13.76 -6.74
C LEU A 253 -9.86 15.02 -7.42
N GLU A 254 -11.18 15.21 -7.34
CA GLU A 254 -11.85 16.38 -7.94
C GLU A 254 -11.31 17.68 -7.36
N LYS A 255 -11.05 17.72 -6.04
CA LYS A 255 -10.39 18.86 -5.41
C LYS A 255 -9.01 19.14 -6.03
N GLY A 256 -8.20 18.10 -6.28
CA GLY A 256 -6.92 18.25 -6.96
C GLY A 256 -7.04 18.78 -8.38
N LYS A 257 -8.04 18.31 -9.14
CA LYS A 257 -8.36 18.87 -10.48
C LYS A 257 -8.73 20.34 -10.39
N SER A 258 -9.63 20.74 -9.48
CA SER A 258 -10.02 22.14 -9.31
C SER A 258 -8.83 23.04 -8.91
N GLN A 259 -7.89 22.54 -8.10
CA GLN A 259 -6.65 23.27 -7.79
C GLN A 259 -5.79 23.51 -9.03
N LEU A 260 -5.62 22.50 -9.90
CA LEU A 260 -4.92 22.67 -11.19
C LEU A 260 -5.62 23.67 -12.11
N GLU A 261 -6.95 23.69 -12.13
CA GLU A 261 -7.72 24.66 -12.91
C GLU A 261 -7.45 26.10 -12.44
N LEU A 262 -7.39 26.33 -11.12
CA LEU A 262 -7.02 27.61 -10.53
C LEU A 262 -5.58 28.01 -10.89
N ILE A 263 -4.63 27.08 -10.75
CA ILE A 263 -3.22 27.30 -11.14
C ILE A 263 -3.13 27.70 -12.61
N ARG A 264 -3.82 26.99 -13.49
CA ARG A 264 -3.83 27.26 -14.92
C ARG A 264 -4.44 28.63 -15.24
N ALA A 265 -5.59 28.94 -14.65
CA ALA A 265 -6.26 30.22 -14.85
C ALA A 265 -5.37 31.39 -14.40
N TYR A 266 -4.78 31.27 -13.21
CA TYR A 266 -3.86 32.27 -12.67
C TYR A 266 -2.61 32.42 -13.55
N SER A 267 -1.99 31.30 -13.93
CA SER A 267 -0.79 31.25 -14.78
C SER A 267 -1.00 31.89 -16.14
N ARG A 268 -2.19 31.73 -16.74
CA ARG A 268 -2.57 32.38 -18.01
C ARG A 268 -2.75 33.90 -17.82
N ALA A 269 -3.34 34.33 -16.70
CA ALA A 269 -3.58 35.75 -16.41
C ALA A 269 -2.28 36.50 -16.01
N HIS A 270 -1.33 35.81 -15.39
CA HIS A 270 -0.13 36.42 -14.80
C HIS A 270 1.17 35.72 -15.24
N PRO A 271 1.48 35.57 -16.55
CA PRO A 271 2.53 34.65 -17.03
C PRO A 271 3.95 34.92 -16.49
N VAL A 272 4.21 36.11 -15.94
CA VAL A 272 5.52 36.51 -15.38
C VAL A 272 5.71 36.14 -13.91
N PHE A 273 4.67 35.73 -13.18
CA PHE A 273 4.72 35.63 -11.71
C PHE A 273 5.77 34.63 -11.19
N LEU A 274 5.99 33.52 -11.90
CA LEU A 274 6.99 32.52 -11.53
C LEU A 274 8.41 33.00 -11.83
N LEU A 275 8.59 33.80 -12.89
CA LEU A 275 9.88 34.43 -13.20
C LEU A 275 10.24 35.48 -12.15
N GLU A 276 9.31 36.36 -11.80
CA GLU A 276 9.51 37.42 -10.78
C GLU A 276 9.88 36.84 -9.41
N ARG A 277 9.46 35.60 -9.13
CA ARG A 277 9.78 34.87 -7.90
C ARG A 277 11.00 33.96 -8.01
N GLY A 278 11.72 33.99 -9.14
CA GLY A 278 12.90 33.16 -9.41
C GLY A 278 12.62 31.66 -9.56
N LYS A 279 11.34 31.28 -9.71
CA LYS A 279 10.90 29.88 -9.85
C LYS A 279 11.08 29.35 -11.26
N LEU A 280 11.01 30.21 -12.28
CA LEU A 280 11.30 29.87 -13.67
C LEU A 280 12.38 30.78 -14.25
N SER A 281 13.14 30.30 -15.23
CA SER A 281 14.16 31.10 -15.94
C SER A 281 13.56 32.11 -16.92
N ARG A 282 12.30 31.93 -17.36
CA ARG A 282 11.57 32.87 -18.24
C ARG A 282 10.07 32.93 -17.91
N SER A 283 9.37 33.87 -18.53
CA SER A 283 7.90 33.97 -18.44
C SER A 283 7.25 32.67 -18.93
N LEU A 284 6.16 32.24 -18.28
CA LEU A 284 5.39 31.06 -18.70
C LEU A 284 4.95 31.13 -20.16
N SER A 285 4.61 32.34 -20.65
CA SER A 285 4.21 32.60 -22.04
C SER A 285 5.32 32.32 -23.07
N ASN A 286 6.57 32.18 -22.62
CA ASN A 286 7.73 32.00 -23.50
C ASN A 286 8.22 30.55 -23.54
N TYR A 287 7.58 29.64 -22.81
CA TYR A 287 7.80 28.20 -22.98
C TYR A 287 6.92 27.68 -24.11
N GLU A 288 7.45 26.76 -24.91
CA GLU A 288 6.70 26.15 -26.01
C GLU A 288 5.66 25.15 -25.49
N LYS A 289 5.95 24.51 -24.35
CA LYS A 289 5.13 23.46 -23.74
C LYS A 289 4.91 23.75 -22.27
N VAL A 290 3.65 23.92 -21.88
CA VAL A 290 3.23 24.08 -20.49
C VAL A 290 2.18 23.04 -20.18
N HIS A 291 2.51 22.09 -19.30
CA HIS A 291 1.65 20.99 -18.90
C HIS A 291 1.10 21.20 -17.49
N HIS A 292 -0.18 20.88 -17.29
CA HIS A 292 -0.82 20.85 -15.98
C HIS A 292 -1.20 19.41 -15.70
N ILE A 293 -0.66 18.81 -14.65
CA ILE A 293 -0.88 17.38 -14.38
C ILE A 293 -1.26 17.11 -12.93
N LEU A 294 -2.14 16.15 -12.73
CA LEU A 294 -2.41 15.58 -11.42
C LEU A 294 -1.62 14.28 -11.30
N LEU A 295 -0.57 14.29 -10.48
CA LEU A 295 0.18 13.08 -10.18
C LEU A 295 -0.47 12.37 -9.01
N VAL A 296 -1.10 11.23 -9.29
CA VAL A 296 -1.81 10.44 -8.27
C VAL A 296 -1.07 9.15 -7.99
N ARG A 297 -0.94 8.81 -6.71
CA ARG A 297 -0.46 7.50 -6.26
C ARG A 297 -1.62 6.69 -5.66
N ASP A 298 -1.61 5.39 -5.91
CA ASP A 298 -2.47 4.33 -5.37
C ASP A 298 -3.89 4.24 -5.92
N TYR A 299 -4.71 5.27 -5.75
CA TYR A 299 -6.11 5.25 -6.17
C TYR A 299 -6.46 6.47 -6.98
N TRP A 300 -6.93 6.20 -8.20
CA TRP A 300 -7.60 7.16 -9.04
C TRP A 300 -8.60 6.41 -9.93
N HIS A 301 -9.56 7.16 -10.44
CA HIS A 301 -10.41 6.71 -11.53
C HIS A 301 -10.04 7.51 -12.78
N TRP A 302 -10.28 6.93 -13.95
CA TRP A 302 -10.05 7.63 -15.20
C TRP A 302 -10.93 8.87 -15.27
N ILE A 303 -10.30 10.04 -15.39
CA ILE A 303 -10.96 11.29 -15.74
C ILE A 303 -10.46 11.65 -17.13
N GLU A 304 -11.39 11.79 -18.08
CA GLU A 304 -11.04 12.17 -19.43
C GLU A 304 -10.28 13.51 -19.40
N PRO A 305 -9.08 13.58 -20.01
CA PRO A 305 -8.31 14.82 -20.00
C PRO A 305 -9.08 15.97 -20.66
N GLU A 306 -9.34 17.05 -19.91
CA GLU A 306 -10.00 18.25 -20.41
C GLU A 306 -9.00 19.42 -20.46
N ASP A 307 -8.98 20.14 -21.60
CA ASP A 307 -8.18 21.36 -21.79
C ASP A 307 -6.74 21.24 -21.25
N SER A 308 -6.05 20.13 -21.57
CA SER A 308 -4.65 19.84 -21.20
C SER A 308 -4.33 19.57 -19.72
N ILE A 309 -5.35 19.35 -18.86
CA ILE A 309 -5.15 18.74 -17.54
C ILE A 309 -5.19 17.23 -17.67
N ALA A 310 -4.10 16.55 -17.32
CA ALA A 310 -4.01 15.10 -17.38
C ALA A 310 -3.79 14.50 -15.99
N ILE A 311 -4.41 13.34 -15.75
CA ILE A 311 -4.10 12.51 -14.57
C ILE A 311 -3.08 11.46 -14.98
N LEU A 312 -2.01 11.36 -14.20
CA LEU A 312 -0.94 10.41 -14.42
C LEU A 312 -0.64 9.66 -13.11
N ASP A 313 -0.28 8.40 -13.24
CA ASP A 313 0.21 7.61 -12.11
C ASP A 313 1.60 8.13 -11.69
N PHE A 314 1.76 8.38 -10.39
CA PHE A 314 2.99 8.95 -9.85
C PHE A 314 4.18 7.99 -9.99
N ASP A 315 3.97 6.69 -9.81
CA ASP A 315 5.05 5.70 -9.87
C ASP A 315 5.53 5.51 -11.32
N GLU A 316 4.60 5.50 -12.27
CA GLU A 316 4.93 5.48 -13.70
C GLU A 316 5.65 6.76 -14.14
N PHE A 317 5.16 7.93 -13.71
CA PHE A 317 5.84 9.21 -13.95
C PHE A 317 7.25 9.18 -13.39
N LEU A 318 7.42 8.78 -12.13
CA LEU A 318 8.72 8.78 -11.45
C LEU A 318 9.71 7.81 -12.10
N ALA A 319 9.25 6.62 -12.52
CA ALA A 319 10.08 5.63 -13.19
C ALA A 319 10.66 6.18 -14.50
N GLN A 320 9.83 6.81 -15.34
CA GLN A 320 10.29 7.42 -16.59
C GLN A 320 11.09 8.72 -16.36
N PHE A 321 10.69 9.52 -15.37
CA PHE A 321 11.34 10.79 -15.00
C PHE A 321 12.81 10.57 -14.62
N ARG A 322 13.14 9.52 -13.87
CA ARG A 322 14.51 9.18 -13.45
C ARG A 322 15.49 8.99 -14.61
N GLY A 323 15.03 8.41 -15.71
CA GLY A 323 15.85 8.14 -16.90
C GLY A 323 15.72 9.17 -18.00
N SER A 324 14.83 10.16 -17.85
CA SER A 324 14.51 11.10 -18.93
C SER A 324 15.64 12.09 -19.18
N SER A 325 15.90 12.34 -20.47
CA SER A 325 16.80 13.38 -20.97
C SER A 325 16.08 14.59 -21.57
N SER A 326 14.76 14.51 -21.68
CA SER A 326 13.89 15.49 -22.33
C SER A 326 12.54 15.47 -21.63
N LEU A 327 12.18 16.56 -20.96
CA LEU A 327 10.89 16.66 -20.28
C LEU A 327 9.74 16.65 -21.30
N HIS A 328 9.97 17.22 -22.50
CA HIS A 328 9.01 17.16 -23.60
C HIS A 328 8.69 15.73 -24.01
N ASP A 329 9.70 14.88 -24.23
CA ASP A 329 9.49 13.50 -24.68
C ASP A 329 8.85 12.65 -23.59
N LEU A 330 9.25 12.87 -22.32
CA LEU A 330 8.61 12.25 -21.16
C LEU A 330 7.11 12.55 -21.14
N MET A 331 6.74 13.84 -21.22
CA MET A 331 5.34 14.24 -21.19
C MET A 331 4.57 13.72 -22.41
N THR A 332 5.17 13.76 -23.61
CA THR A 332 4.55 13.22 -24.82
C THR A 332 4.29 11.72 -24.70
N GLY A 333 5.24 10.97 -24.15
CA GLY A 333 5.11 9.53 -23.89
C GLY A 333 4.01 9.22 -22.88
N LEU A 334 4.03 9.88 -21.72
CA LEU A 334 3.04 9.66 -20.66
C LEU A 334 1.61 10.05 -21.08
N LEU A 335 1.46 11.19 -21.77
CA LEU A 335 0.16 11.68 -22.26
C LEU A 335 -0.38 10.89 -23.45
N SER A 336 0.43 10.03 -24.07
CA SER A 336 -0.06 9.09 -25.09
C SER A 336 -0.86 7.93 -24.51
N TYR A 337 -0.74 7.69 -23.20
CA TYR A 337 -1.33 6.56 -22.47
C TYR A 337 -1.04 5.17 -23.06
N ARG A 338 -0.05 5.05 -23.96
CA ARG A 338 0.38 3.78 -24.58
C ARG A 338 1.02 2.81 -23.59
N TRP A 339 1.37 3.29 -22.41
CA TRP A 339 1.89 2.49 -21.30
C TRP A 339 0.78 1.73 -20.55
N LEU A 340 -0.50 2.08 -20.75
CA LEU A 340 -1.61 1.34 -20.17
C LEU A 340 -1.79 -0.03 -20.84
N PRO A 341 -2.24 -1.07 -20.11
CA PRO A 341 -2.63 -2.34 -20.69
C PRO A 341 -3.74 -2.16 -21.74
N ILE A 342 -3.69 -2.98 -22.80
CA ILE A 342 -4.61 -2.91 -23.94
C ILE A 342 -5.35 -4.25 -24.01
N GLU A 343 -6.68 -4.22 -23.99
CA GLU A 343 -7.49 -5.43 -24.13
C GLU A 343 -7.26 -6.08 -25.51
N GLY A 344 -7.15 -7.41 -25.56
CA GLY A 344 -6.79 -8.18 -26.75
C GLY A 344 -5.29 -8.21 -27.08
N GLN A 345 -4.46 -7.44 -26.37
CA GLN A 345 -3.00 -7.47 -26.51
C GLN A 345 -2.31 -7.89 -25.22
N HIS A 346 -2.60 -7.17 -24.13
CA HIS A 346 -1.97 -7.35 -22.82
C HIS A 346 -2.84 -8.17 -21.88
N PHE A 347 -4.17 -8.05 -22.00
CA PHE A 347 -5.15 -8.85 -21.25
C PHE A 347 -6.39 -9.08 -22.11
N TYR A 348 -7.27 -10.00 -21.72
CA TYR A 348 -8.63 -10.10 -22.23
C TYR A 348 -9.62 -10.31 -21.09
N VAL A 349 -10.88 -9.92 -21.32
CA VAL A 349 -11.95 -10.09 -20.33
C VAL A 349 -12.92 -11.16 -20.80
N ASP A 350 -13.20 -12.13 -19.93
CA ASP A 350 -14.30 -13.07 -20.09
C ASP A 350 -15.39 -12.80 -19.07
N TYR A 351 -16.65 -12.85 -19.50
CA TYR A 351 -17.82 -12.72 -18.64
C TYR A 351 -18.40 -14.11 -18.39
N THR A 352 -17.90 -14.78 -17.37
CA THR A 352 -18.39 -16.10 -17.00
C THR A 352 -19.63 -15.96 -16.11
N ALA A 353 -20.80 -16.31 -16.67
CA ALA A 353 -22.04 -16.38 -15.91
C ALA A 353 -21.97 -17.50 -14.86
N THR A 354 -22.11 -17.14 -13.59
CA THR A 354 -22.25 -18.10 -12.49
C THR A 354 -23.65 -18.01 -11.91
N SER A 355 -24.37 -19.13 -11.85
CA SER A 355 -25.70 -19.20 -11.25
C SER A 355 -25.62 -19.77 -9.84
N VAL A 356 -26.13 -19.02 -8.85
CA VAL A 356 -26.28 -19.47 -7.47
C VAL A 356 -27.72 -19.21 -7.05
N ASN A 357 -28.46 -20.27 -6.67
CA ASN A 357 -29.86 -20.20 -6.24
C ASN A 357 -30.80 -19.47 -7.23
N GLY A 358 -30.57 -19.62 -8.55
CA GLY A 358 -31.42 -19.02 -9.59
C GLY A 358 -31.11 -17.55 -9.90
N ALA A 359 -30.18 -16.91 -9.18
CA ALA A 359 -29.60 -15.64 -9.57
C ALA A 359 -28.35 -15.89 -10.42
N THR A 360 -28.29 -15.28 -11.61
CA THR A 360 -27.10 -15.32 -12.46
C THR A 360 -26.29 -14.05 -12.21
N ILE A 361 -25.03 -14.22 -11.86
CA ILE A 361 -24.06 -13.15 -11.72
C ILE A 361 -23.03 -13.32 -12.83
N GLU A 362 -22.85 -12.27 -13.63
CA GLU A 362 -21.74 -12.15 -14.56
C GLU A 362 -20.70 -11.25 -13.92
N SER A 363 -19.48 -11.78 -13.77
CA SER A 363 -18.34 -11.04 -13.23
C SER A 363 -17.24 -11.04 -14.28
N PRO A 364 -16.60 -9.88 -14.55
CA PRO A 364 -15.46 -9.84 -15.45
C PRO A 364 -14.29 -10.63 -14.83
N LEU A 365 -13.81 -11.63 -15.57
CA LEU A 365 -12.57 -12.34 -15.28
C LEU A 365 -11.50 -11.80 -16.22
N PHE A 366 -10.45 -11.24 -15.64
CA PHE A 366 -9.32 -10.70 -16.37
C PHE A 366 -8.26 -11.79 -16.52
N HIS A 367 -7.84 -12.02 -17.76
CA HIS A 367 -6.82 -13.00 -18.11
C HIS A 367 -5.64 -12.29 -18.77
N ASP A 368 -4.42 -12.72 -18.44
CA ASP A 368 -3.23 -12.19 -19.07
C ASP A 368 -3.10 -12.67 -20.53
N GLY A 369 -2.60 -11.79 -21.40
CA GLY A 369 -2.25 -12.11 -22.79
C GLY A 369 -3.37 -11.90 -23.80
N ARG A 370 -3.28 -12.63 -24.93
CA ARG A 370 -4.24 -12.59 -26.03
C ARG A 370 -5.15 -13.81 -25.99
N ARG A 371 -6.40 -13.63 -26.42
CA ARG A 371 -7.36 -14.72 -26.58
C ARG A 371 -7.01 -15.61 -27.79
#